data_AF-A0A853GMV9-F1
#
_entry.id   AF-A0A853GMV9-F1
#
_cell.length_a   1.000
_cell.length_b   1.000
_cell.length_c   1.000
_cell.angle_alpha   90.00
_cell.angle_beta   90.00
_cell.angle_gamma   90.00
#
_symmetry.space_group_name_H-M   'P 1'
#
loop_
_entity.id
_entity.type
_entity.pdbx_description
1 polymer ?
#
loop_
_entity_poly.entity_id
_entity_poly.type
_entity_poly.pdbx_seq_one_letter_code
_entity_poly.pdbx_strand_id
1 'polypeptide(L)'
;MTPSASLKSGKVSSAIWPSLFSGQGLRRRRAWLCAGAAALLLSACATPQKISGLGEGPAFERAGRFALNVSNANGQREALQGGFAWRDTGRLLVLDLANPLGSILARIDVSPSSATLTRSDGRIEQAPNPDALVEEVLGSPMPVRGLRGWLQGQVGDSAVSELKKDEEGHISGFTQDGWRVRLSRYDAEGPRLLQMNRSDTSRDISVRLVVDES
;
A
#
# COMPACT_ATOMS: atom_id res chain seq x y z
N MET A 1 -37.78 -26.54 67.22
CA MET A 1 -36.64 -27.37 67.69
C MET A 1 -36.26 -28.33 66.57
N THR A 2 -35.15 -28.07 65.90
CA THR A 2 -34.36 -29.02 65.10
C THR A 2 -33.84 -30.15 66.00
N PRO A 3 -33.56 -31.38 65.49
CA PRO A 3 -32.34 -31.67 64.72
C PRO A 3 -32.60 -32.59 63.50
N SER A 4 -31.88 -32.52 62.38
CA SER A 4 -30.43 -32.61 62.11
C SER A 4 -29.83 -34.02 62.30
N ALA A 5 -28.92 -34.32 61.37
CA ALA A 5 -28.01 -35.46 61.21
C ALA A 5 -28.53 -36.61 60.32
N SER A 6 -27.93 -37.02 59.20
CA SER A 6 -26.55 -37.04 58.65
C SER A 6 -26.06 -38.49 58.50
N LEU A 7 -25.29 -38.71 57.42
CA LEU A 7 -24.47 -39.90 57.09
C LEU A 7 -25.28 -41.15 56.67
N LYS A 8 -24.84 -41.98 55.72
CA LYS A 8 -23.46 -42.39 55.40
C LYS A 8 -23.43 -43.10 54.04
N SER A 9 -22.27 -43.02 53.38
CA SER A 9 -21.90 -43.79 52.19
C SER A 9 -21.95 -45.31 52.39
N GLY A 10 -22.50 -46.04 51.42
CA GLY A 10 -22.43 -47.50 51.31
C GLY A 10 -21.72 -47.93 50.02
N LYS A 11 -20.72 -48.80 50.17
CA LYS A 11 -19.84 -49.38 49.14
C LYS A 11 -20.54 -50.42 48.26
N VAL A 12 -20.14 -50.41 46.97
CA VAL A 12 -19.58 -51.53 46.17
C VAL A 12 -20.31 -52.88 46.21
N SER A 13 -20.71 -53.41 45.05
CA SER A 13 -20.05 -54.57 44.42
C SER A 13 -20.86 -55.18 43.27
N SER A 14 -20.13 -55.63 42.24
CA SER A 14 -20.49 -56.69 41.29
C SER A 14 -21.62 -56.34 40.29
N ALA A 15 -21.69 -56.83 39.07
CA ALA A 15 -21.09 -58.02 38.48
C ALA A 15 -21.32 -58.00 36.95
N ILE A 16 -20.31 -58.44 36.20
CA ILE A 16 -20.39 -59.43 35.11
C ILE A 16 -21.31 -59.16 33.88
N TRP A 17 -20.67 -58.92 32.73
CA TRP A 17 -20.73 -59.65 31.43
C TRP A 17 -20.48 -58.71 30.23
N PRO A 18 -19.83 -59.20 29.16
CA PRO A 18 -19.39 -58.40 28.02
C PRO A 18 -20.40 -58.48 26.86
N SER A 19 -20.58 -57.35 26.18
CA SER A 19 -21.08 -57.29 24.81
C SER A 19 -20.22 -56.22 24.13
N LEU A 20 -19.17 -56.60 23.40
CA LEU A 20 -19.24 -56.74 21.96
C LEU A 20 -20.30 -55.79 21.39
N PHE A 21 -19.87 -54.66 20.83
CA PHE A 21 -20.24 -54.28 19.46
C PHE A 21 -19.70 -52.88 19.15
N SER A 22 -19.06 -52.84 17.99
CA SER A 22 -19.14 -51.73 17.03
C SER A 22 -18.23 -50.53 17.24
N GLY A 23 -17.19 -50.53 16.40
CA GLY A 23 -16.24 -49.45 16.18
C GLY A 23 -16.86 -48.06 16.09
N GLN A 24 -16.49 -47.21 17.05
CA GLN A 24 -16.73 -45.77 17.02
C GLN A 24 -15.40 -45.01 17.00
N GLY A 25 -14.43 -45.48 16.19
CA GLY A 25 -13.06 -44.93 16.20
C GLY A 25 -12.76 -43.90 15.10
N LEU A 26 -13.53 -43.84 14.01
CA LEU A 26 -13.01 -43.24 12.77
C LEU A 26 -13.82 -42.09 12.18
N ARG A 27 -15.05 -41.82 12.66
CA ARG A 27 -15.88 -40.74 12.09
C ARG A 27 -15.61 -39.35 12.68
N ARG A 28 -15.16 -39.23 13.93
CA ARG A 28 -14.90 -37.93 14.57
C ARG A 28 -13.59 -37.26 14.14
N ARG A 29 -12.61 -38.03 13.65
CA ARG A 29 -11.30 -37.49 13.21
C ARG A 29 -11.34 -36.84 11.82
N ARG A 30 -12.28 -37.23 10.96
CA ARG A 30 -12.42 -36.67 9.59
C ARG A 30 -13.04 -35.27 9.57
N ALA A 31 -13.92 -34.96 10.52
CA ALA A 31 -14.55 -33.64 10.59
C ALA A 31 -13.57 -32.53 11.04
N TRP A 32 -12.56 -32.87 11.84
CA TRP A 32 -11.57 -31.90 12.34
C TRP A 32 -10.43 -31.63 11.36
N LEU A 33 -10.18 -32.54 10.40
CA LEU A 33 -9.14 -32.34 9.39
C LEU A 33 -9.58 -31.42 8.24
N CYS A 34 -10.87 -31.29 7.96
CA CYS A 34 -11.37 -30.37 6.93
C CYS A 34 -11.48 -28.92 7.41
N ALA A 35 -11.64 -28.68 8.72
CA ALA A 35 -11.75 -27.33 9.27
C ALA A 35 -10.38 -26.62 9.41
N GLY A 36 -9.30 -27.37 9.64
CA GLY A 36 -7.94 -26.79 9.75
C GLY A 36 -7.32 -26.42 8.41
N ALA A 37 -7.66 -27.13 7.33
CA ALA A 37 -7.07 -26.90 6.01
C ALA A 37 -7.65 -25.67 5.28
N ALA A 38 -8.83 -25.19 5.65
CA ALA A 38 -9.47 -24.03 5.01
C ALA A 38 -8.97 -22.67 5.54
N ALA A 39 -8.29 -22.63 6.68
CA ALA A 39 -7.83 -21.38 7.31
C ALA A 39 -6.44 -20.91 6.85
N LEU A 40 -5.70 -21.74 6.09
CA LEU A 40 -4.31 -21.47 5.71
C LEU A 40 -4.14 -20.84 4.30
N LEU A 41 -5.23 -20.51 3.60
CA LEU A 41 -5.17 -20.05 2.20
C LEU A 41 -5.39 -18.53 2.00
N LEU A 42 -5.43 -17.71 3.06
CA LEU A 42 -5.81 -16.29 2.94
C LEU A 42 -4.68 -15.28 3.15
N SER A 43 -3.42 -15.69 3.22
CA SER A 43 -2.29 -14.74 3.28
C SER A 43 -1.63 -14.53 1.91
N ALA A 44 -2.42 -14.25 0.88
CA ALA A 44 -1.87 -13.66 -0.35
C ALA A 44 -1.93 -12.13 -0.19
N CYS A 45 -0.85 -11.52 0.28
CA CYS A 45 -0.72 -10.06 0.22
C CYS A 45 -0.69 -9.66 -1.25
N ALA A 46 -1.76 -9.00 -1.72
CA ALA A 46 -1.84 -8.50 -3.08
C ALA A 46 -0.90 -7.29 -3.25
N THR A 47 0.35 -7.54 -3.63
CA THR A 47 1.26 -6.53 -4.13
C THR A 47 0.86 -6.17 -5.57
N PRO A 48 0.81 -4.89 -5.96
CA PRO A 48 0.52 -4.50 -7.34
C PRO A 48 1.47 -5.18 -8.31
N GLN A 49 0.92 -5.70 -9.41
CA GLN A 49 1.76 -6.30 -10.45
C GLN A 49 2.57 -5.21 -11.17
N LYS A 50 3.82 -5.54 -11.49
CA LYS A 50 4.71 -4.70 -12.28
C LYS A 50 4.08 -4.40 -13.65
N ILE A 51 4.08 -3.13 -14.06
CA ILE A 51 3.48 -2.69 -15.33
C ILE A 51 4.26 -3.33 -16.48
N SER A 52 3.62 -4.22 -17.23
CA SER A 52 4.23 -4.90 -18.37
C SER A 52 3.67 -4.33 -19.69
N GLY A 53 4.54 -4.03 -20.66
CA GLY A 53 4.14 -3.91 -22.07
C GLY A 53 3.81 -2.52 -22.64
N LEU A 54 4.33 -1.41 -22.09
CA LEU A 54 4.22 -0.08 -22.70
C LEU A 54 5.62 0.52 -22.92
N GLY A 55 5.98 0.73 -24.19
CA GLY A 55 7.23 1.35 -24.66
C GLY A 55 8.42 0.39 -24.87
N GLU A 56 9.06 0.47 -26.05
CA GLU A 56 10.36 -0.16 -26.34
C GLU A 56 11.50 0.63 -25.67
N GLY A 57 12.35 -0.06 -24.90
CA GLY A 57 13.56 0.50 -24.29
C GLY A 57 13.74 0.14 -22.81
N PRO A 58 14.91 0.47 -22.22
CA PRO A 58 15.13 0.36 -20.78
C PRO A 58 14.15 1.29 -20.06
N ALA A 59 13.49 0.78 -19.01
CA ALA A 59 12.54 1.52 -18.21
C ALA A 59 13.00 1.51 -16.74
N PHE A 60 12.88 2.65 -16.08
CA PHE A 60 12.99 2.75 -14.63
C PHE A 60 11.66 2.35 -14.00
N GLU A 61 11.70 1.35 -13.11
CA GLU A 61 10.49 0.73 -12.59
C GLU A 61 10.55 0.64 -11.07
N ARG A 62 9.51 1.12 -10.39
CA ARG A 62 9.37 1.04 -8.94
C ARG A 62 7.99 0.56 -8.58
N ALA A 63 7.86 -0.24 -7.54
CA ALA A 63 6.55 -0.64 -7.01
C ALA A 63 6.59 -0.66 -5.49
N GLY A 64 5.43 -0.49 -4.88
CA GLY A 64 5.29 -0.60 -3.44
C GLY A 64 4.02 0.02 -2.93
N ARG A 65 4.10 0.75 -1.81
CA ARG A 65 2.94 1.28 -1.09
C ARG A 65 2.93 2.81 -1.06
N PHE A 66 1.74 3.38 -1.16
CA PHE A 66 1.54 4.82 -1.01
C PHE A 66 0.56 5.15 0.12
N ALA A 67 0.73 6.34 0.67
CA ALA A 67 -0.27 7.00 1.50
C ALA A 67 -0.31 8.49 1.12
N LEU A 68 -1.50 9.01 0.89
CA LEU A 68 -1.83 10.41 0.64
C LEU A 68 -2.79 10.87 1.72
N ASN A 69 -2.47 11.95 2.40
CA ASN A 69 -3.40 12.64 3.29
C ASN A 69 -3.53 14.09 2.86
N VAL A 70 -4.77 14.56 2.78
CA VAL A 70 -5.13 15.95 2.50
C VAL A 70 -6.00 16.44 3.65
N SER A 71 -5.54 17.47 4.35
CA SER A 71 -6.30 18.14 5.41
C SER A 71 -6.64 19.56 4.96
N ASN A 72 -7.93 19.88 4.92
CA ASN A 72 -8.42 21.20 4.55
C ASN A 72 -8.57 22.11 5.77
N ALA A 73 -8.47 23.43 5.57
CA ALA A 73 -8.71 24.43 6.60
C ALA A 73 -10.15 24.40 7.14
N ASN A 74 -11.12 23.88 6.37
CA ASN A 74 -12.49 23.66 6.81
C ASN A 74 -12.67 22.43 7.73
N GLY A 75 -11.59 21.72 8.05
CA GLY A 75 -11.59 20.51 8.89
C GLY A 75 -11.82 19.20 8.15
N GLN A 76 -12.14 19.21 6.86
CA GLN A 76 -12.29 17.99 6.06
C GLN A 76 -10.93 17.32 5.85
N ARG A 77 -10.89 16.00 6.07
CA ARG A 77 -9.69 15.18 5.86
C ARG A 77 -9.99 14.05 4.89
N GLU A 78 -9.14 13.92 3.89
CA GLU A 78 -9.18 12.85 2.91
C GLU A 78 -7.88 12.05 3.02
N ALA A 79 -8.01 10.73 3.12
CA ALA A 79 -6.88 9.83 3.21
C ALA A 79 -7.04 8.70 2.20
N LEU A 80 -6.03 8.52 1.36
CA LEU A 80 -5.96 7.44 0.37
C LEU A 80 -4.69 6.65 0.61
N GLN A 81 -4.79 5.33 0.58
CA GLN A 81 -3.66 4.44 0.74
C GLN A 81 -3.84 3.20 -0.11
N GLY A 82 -2.72 2.61 -0.50
CA GLY A 82 -2.77 1.49 -1.43
C GLY A 82 -1.40 1.07 -1.90
N GLY A 83 -1.38 0.38 -3.02
CA GLY A 83 -0.17 0.04 -3.75
C GLY A 83 0.03 0.97 -4.94
N PHE A 84 1.29 1.16 -5.34
CA PHE A 84 1.62 1.83 -6.59
C PHE A 84 2.54 0.97 -7.45
N ALA A 85 2.44 1.13 -8.75
CA ALA A 85 3.43 0.66 -9.71
C ALA A 85 3.80 1.82 -10.64
N TRP A 86 5.09 2.03 -10.82
CA TRP A 86 5.68 3.12 -11.59
C TRP A 86 6.55 2.51 -12.67
N ARG A 87 6.40 2.99 -13.90
CA ARG A 87 7.25 2.64 -15.04
C ARG A 87 7.52 3.89 -15.86
N ASP A 88 8.79 4.27 -15.99
CA ASP A 88 9.22 5.44 -16.75
C ASP A 88 10.29 5.06 -17.78
N THR A 89 10.00 5.35 -19.05
CA THR A 89 10.93 5.14 -20.18
C THR A 89 11.68 6.43 -20.55
N GLY A 90 11.59 7.47 -19.71
CA GLY A 90 12.04 8.84 -19.98
C GLY A 90 11.03 9.62 -20.82
N ARG A 91 10.45 8.99 -21.85
CA ARG A 91 9.43 9.61 -22.72
C ARG A 91 8.00 9.36 -22.25
N LEU A 92 7.71 8.12 -21.86
CA LEU A 92 6.42 7.68 -21.37
C LEU A 92 6.54 7.27 -19.91
N LEU A 93 5.61 7.75 -19.08
CA LEU A 93 5.45 7.36 -17.69
C LEU A 93 4.06 6.75 -17.52
N VAL A 94 4.00 5.61 -16.85
CA VAL A 94 2.77 4.99 -16.39
C VAL A 94 2.84 4.83 -14.87
N LEU A 95 1.81 5.31 -14.17
CA LEU A 95 1.63 5.16 -12.73
C LEU A 95 0.27 4.50 -12.46
N ASP A 96 0.30 3.28 -11.94
CA ASP A 96 -0.88 2.60 -11.41
C ASP A 96 -0.99 2.82 -9.92
N LEU A 97 -2.19 3.16 -9.46
CA LEU A 97 -2.58 3.19 -8.06
C LEU A 97 -3.62 2.10 -7.83
N ALA A 98 -3.37 1.21 -6.88
CA ALA A 98 -4.25 0.11 -6.53
C ALA A 98 -4.69 0.22 -5.06
N ASN A 99 -5.89 -0.26 -4.76
CA ASN A 99 -6.34 -0.40 -3.38
C ASN A 99 -5.59 -1.56 -2.68
N PRO A 100 -5.68 -1.69 -1.34
CA PRO A 100 -5.04 -2.79 -0.62
C PRO A 100 -5.50 -4.20 -1.02
N LEU A 101 -6.62 -4.34 -1.75
CA LEU A 101 -7.13 -5.61 -2.28
C LEU A 101 -6.53 -5.94 -3.67
N GLY A 102 -5.69 -5.06 -4.23
CA GLY A 102 -5.03 -5.24 -5.52
C GLY A 102 -5.84 -4.76 -6.73
N SER A 103 -7.03 -4.18 -6.54
CA SER A 103 -7.80 -3.61 -7.65
C SER A 103 -7.26 -2.22 -8.00
N ILE A 104 -7.10 -1.92 -9.29
CA ILE A 104 -6.69 -0.59 -9.77
C ILE A 104 -7.75 0.44 -9.37
N LEU A 105 -7.32 1.48 -8.68
CA LEU A 105 -8.10 2.68 -8.35
C LEU A 105 -8.01 3.70 -9.49
N ALA A 106 -6.80 3.89 -10.00
CA ALA A 106 -6.56 4.76 -11.14
C ALA A 106 -5.24 4.42 -11.84
N ARG A 107 -5.16 4.77 -13.13
CA ARG A 107 -3.94 4.79 -13.94
C ARG A 107 -3.67 6.20 -14.43
N ILE A 108 -2.43 6.65 -14.32
CA ILE A 108 -1.93 7.89 -14.90
C ILE A 108 -0.96 7.53 -16.04
N ASP A 109 -1.27 7.96 -17.24
CA ASP A 109 -0.39 7.86 -18.42
C ASP A 109 0.12 9.25 -18.79
N VAL A 110 1.43 9.42 -18.86
CA VAL A 110 2.08 10.71 -19.19
C VAL A 110 2.97 10.53 -20.41
N SER A 111 2.72 11.37 -21.41
CA SER A 111 3.53 11.51 -22.62
C SER A 111 4.07 12.94 -22.73
N PRO A 112 4.95 13.24 -23.70
CA PRO A 112 5.42 14.61 -23.91
C PRO A 112 4.30 15.60 -24.28
N SER A 113 3.18 15.13 -24.82
CA SER A 113 2.08 15.98 -25.32
C SER A 113 0.86 16.05 -24.40
N SER A 114 0.70 15.09 -23.48
CA SER A 114 -0.50 15.00 -22.64
C SER A 114 -0.30 14.10 -21.43
N ALA A 115 -1.12 14.31 -20.41
CA ALA A 115 -1.31 13.40 -19.29
C ALA A 115 -2.79 12.99 -19.19
N THR A 116 -3.03 11.71 -18.91
CA THR A 116 -4.38 11.13 -18.83
C THR A 116 -4.53 10.35 -17.52
N LEU A 117 -5.60 10.60 -16.78
CA LEU A 117 -6.03 9.82 -15.61
C LEU A 117 -7.22 8.96 -16.01
N THR A 118 -7.11 7.65 -15.84
CA THR A 118 -8.23 6.70 -15.99
C THR A 118 -8.58 6.14 -14.62
N ARG A 119 -9.81 6.37 -14.15
CA ARG A 119 -10.31 5.85 -12.86
C ARG A 119 -10.93 4.47 -13.01
N SER A 120 -11.10 3.76 -11.90
CA SER A 120 -11.71 2.43 -11.85
C SER A 120 -13.18 2.40 -12.33
N ASP A 121 -13.88 3.53 -12.27
CA ASP A 121 -15.25 3.70 -12.78
C ASP A 121 -15.30 3.99 -14.30
N GLY A 122 -14.14 4.05 -14.96
CA GLY A 122 -14.01 4.33 -16.38
C GLY A 122 -14.00 5.82 -16.74
N ARG A 123 -14.08 6.73 -15.75
CA ARG A 123 -13.91 8.17 -16.01
C ARG A 123 -12.48 8.46 -16.47
N ILE A 124 -12.37 9.29 -17.49
CA ILE A 124 -11.11 9.72 -18.09
C ILE A 124 -11.01 11.23 -17.96
N GLU A 125 -9.92 11.69 -17.36
CA GLU A 125 -9.55 13.10 -17.26
C GLU A 125 -8.22 13.30 -18.00
N GLN A 126 -8.09 14.39 -18.75
CA GLN A 126 -6.90 14.65 -19.56
C GLN A 126 -6.48 16.10 -19.44
N ALA A 127 -5.17 16.32 -19.28
CA ALA A 127 -4.59 17.65 -19.24
C ALA A 127 -3.34 17.73 -20.14
N PRO A 128 -2.89 18.94 -20.51
CA PRO A 128 -1.69 19.13 -21.33
C PRO A 128 -0.41 18.62 -20.66
N ASN A 129 -0.40 18.49 -19.34
CA ASN A 129 0.75 18.04 -18.58
C ASN A 129 0.33 17.39 -17.23
N PRO A 130 1.18 16.57 -16.61
CA PRO A 130 0.77 15.79 -15.44
C PRO A 130 0.56 16.63 -14.18
N ASP A 131 1.25 17.77 -14.04
CA ASP A 131 1.11 18.63 -12.88
C ASP A 131 -0.30 19.29 -12.90
N ALA A 132 -0.75 19.74 -14.08
CA ALA A 132 -2.10 20.26 -14.29
C ALA A 132 -3.19 19.20 -14.10
N LEU A 133 -2.95 17.95 -14.55
CA LEU A 133 -3.88 16.84 -14.34
C LEU A 133 -4.11 16.58 -12.85
N VAL A 134 -3.03 16.54 -12.07
CA VAL A 134 -3.14 16.29 -10.63
C VAL A 134 -3.74 17.49 -9.91
N GLU A 135 -3.47 18.71 -10.35
CA GLU A 135 -4.12 19.91 -9.82
C GLU A 135 -5.64 19.87 -10.02
N GLU A 136 -6.12 19.46 -11.19
CA GLU A 136 -7.55 19.28 -11.46
C GLU A 136 -8.19 18.21 -10.56
N VAL A 137 -7.47 17.10 -10.35
CA VAL A 137 -7.94 15.95 -9.57
C VAL A 137 -7.93 16.20 -8.06
N LEU A 138 -6.85 16.76 -7.55
CA LEU A 138 -6.63 16.95 -6.11
C LEU A 138 -6.99 18.37 -5.66
N GLY A 139 -7.19 19.31 -6.57
CA GLY A 139 -7.37 20.74 -6.27
C GLY A 139 -6.10 21.43 -5.80
N SER A 140 -4.92 20.83 -6.00
CA SER A 140 -3.64 21.40 -5.58
C SER A 140 -2.49 20.91 -6.47
N PRO A 141 -1.53 21.78 -6.82
CA PRO A 141 -0.45 21.42 -7.73
C PRO A 141 0.53 20.43 -7.06
N MET A 142 0.66 19.24 -7.65
CA MET A 142 1.64 18.22 -7.26
C MET A 142 2.71 18.09 -8.37
N PRO A 143 4.01 18.13 -8.03
CA PRO A 143 5.09 18.10 -9.00
C PRO A 143 5.34 16.66 -9.46
N VAL A 144 4.48 16.16 -10.33
CA VAL A 144 4.63 14.82 -10.92
C VAL A 144 5.92 14.74 -11.71
N ARG A 145 6.31 15.83 -12.38
CA ARG A 145 7.62 15.93 -13.05
C ARG A 145 8.78 15.78 -12.07
N GLY A 146 8.71 16.49 -10.93
CA GLY A 146 9.72 16.38 -9.87
C GLY A 146 9.82 14.96 -9.32
N LEU A 147 8.67 14.29 -9.13
CA LEU A 147 8.62 12.92 -8.63
C LEU A 147 9.44 11.92 -9.45
N ARG A 148 9.56 12.13 -10.77
CA ARG A 148 10.39 11.29 -11.65
C ARG A 148 11.85 11.28 -11.21
N GLY A 149 12.42 12.46 -10.95
CA GLY A 149 13.79 12.60 -10.45
C GLY A 149 13.92 12.10 -9.02
N TRP A 150 12.93 12.41 -8.17
CA TRP A 150 12.99 12.10 -6.74
C TRP A 150 13.00 10.59 -6.47
N LEU A 151 12.28 9.79 -7.27
CA LEU A 151 12.31 8.33 -7.17
C LEU A 151 13.65 7.71 -7.59
N GLN A 152 14.47 8.45 -8.34
CA GLN A 152 15.85 8.09 -8.74
C GLN A 152 16.91 8.73 -7.83
N GLY A 153 16.52 9.43 -6.76
CA GLY A 153 17.45 10.11 -5.87
C GLY A 153 18.02 11.42 -6.42
N GLN A 154 17.38 11.99 -7.44
CA GLN A 154 17.76 13.24 -8.09
C GLN A 154 16.77 14.35 -7.73
N VAL A 155 17.17 15.60 -7.91
CA VAL A 155 16.24 16.74 -7.86
C VAL A 155 15.54 16.91 -9.20
N GLY A 156 14.36 17.53 -9.23
CA GLY A 156 13.71 17.90 -10.49
C GLY A 156 14.40 19.09 -11.18
N ASP A 157 13.87 19.53 -12.32
CA ASP A 157 14.45 20.62 -13.12
C ASP A 157 14.32 22.02 -12.49
N SER A 158 13.37 22.20 -11.56
CA SER A 158 13.16 23.47 -10.87
C SER A 158 14.27 23.78 -9.87
N ALA A 159 14.43 25.05 -9.48
CA ALA A 159 15.38 25.43 -8.45
C ALA A 159 15.10 24.72 -7.10
N VAL A 160 16.17 24.38 -6.38
CA VAL A 160 16.12 23.65 -5.11
C VAL A 160 16.72 24.50 -4.00
N SER A 161 16.11 24.46 -2.82
CA SER A 161 16.65 25.04 -1.59
C SER A 161 16.79 23.98 -0.50
N GLU A 162 17.57 24.31 0.56
CA GLU A 162 17.76 23.45 1.72
C GLU A 162 18.24 22.01 1.38
N LEU A 163 19.01 21.86 0.30
CA LEU A 163 19.53 20.56 -0.13
C LEU A 163 20.46 19.98 0.94
N LYS A 164 20.14 18.77 1.38
CA LYS A 164 20.90 17.99 2.35
C LYS A 164 21.29 16.65 1.74
N LYS A 165 22.44 16.16 2.17
CA LYS A 165 22.93 14.83 1.86
C LYS A 165 23.17 14.02 3.13
N ASP A 166 23.10 12.70 3.04
CA ASP A 166 23.52 11.79 4.12
C ASP A 166 25.05 11.58 4.10
N GLU A 167 25.54 10.72 5.00
CA GLU A 167 26.97 10.43 5.16
C GLU A 167 27.54 9.70 3.93
N GLU A 168 26.70 8.95 3.23
CA GLU A 168 26.99 8.25 1.98
C GLU A 168 26.94 9.17 0.74
N GLY A 169 26.52 10.43 0.91
CA GLY A 169 26.46 11.44 -0.14
C GLY A 169 25.20 11.42 -1.00
N HIS A 170 24.20 10.60 -0.66
CA HIS A 170 22.88 10.61 -1.29
C HIS A 170 22.07 11.82 -0.82
N ILE A 171 21.12 12.26 -1.64
CA ILE A 171 20.21 13.34 -1.26
C ILE A 171 19.28 12.84 -0.14
N SER A 172 19.26 13.51 1.01
CA SER A 172 18.42 13.13 2.15
C SER A 172 17.20 14.04 2.35
N GLY A 173 17.27 15.27 1.85
CA GLY A 173 16.12 16.16 1.80
C GLY A 173 16.39 17.49 1.12
N PHE A 174 15.33 18.15 0.70
CA PHE A 174 15.37 19.45 0.03
C PHE A 174 13.96 20.07 -0.03
N THR A 175 13.88 21.33 -0.43
CA THR A 175 12.63 22.00 -0.77
C THR A 175 12.62 22.37 -2.25
N GLN A 176 11.55 22.01 -2.97
CA GLN A 176 11.38 22.29 -4.40
C GLN A 176 9.89 22.50 -4.71
N ASP A 177 9.54 23.54 -5.46
CA ASP A 177 8.15 23.86 -5.85
C ASP A 177 7.15 23.95 -4.67
N GLY A 178 7.63 24.41 -3.50
CA GLY A 178 6.86 24.51 -2.25
C GLY A 178 6.69 23.19 -1.49
N TRP A 179 7.29 22.10 -1.99
CA TRP A 179 7.29 20.80 -1.35
C TRP A 179 8.58 20.60 -0.56
N ARG A 180 8.44 20.20 0.70
CA ARG A 180 9.55 19.66 1.49
C ARG A 180 9.64 18.17 1.23
N VAL A 181 10.75 17.73 0.66
CA VAL A 181 11.00 16.34 0.27
C VAL A 181 12.04 15.74 1.20
N ARG A 182 11.82 14.49 1.62
CA ARG A 182 12.79 13.65 2.31
C ARG A 182 12.92 12.32 1.62
N LEU A 183 14.17 11.92 1.37
CA LEU A 183 14.53 10.69 0.69
C LEU A 183 15.41 9.87 1.63
N SER A 184 15.16 8.57 1.71
CA SER A 184 15.91 7.69 2.62
C SER A 184 15.79 6.24 2.20
N ARG A 185 16.53 5.35 2.88
CA ARG A 185 16.55 3.90 2.64
C ARG A 185 16.96 3.59 1.20
N TYR A 186 18.09 4.13 0.75
CA TYR A 186 18.56 3.97 -0.61
C TYR A 186 18.90 2.50 -0.94
N ASP A 187 18.61 2.11 -2.18
CA ASP A 187 19.15 0.94 -2.86
C ASP A 187 19.95 1.37 -4.10
N ALA A 188 20.38 0.40 -4.93
CA ALA A 188 21.19 0.67 -6.13
C ALA A 188 20.46 1.50 -7.21
N GLU A 189 19.13 1.57 -7.17
CA GLU A 189 18.30 2.26 -8.14
C GLU A 189 17.75 3.61 -7.59
N GLY A 190 17.91 3.92 -6.30
CA GLY A 190 17.43 5.16 -5.67
C GLY A 190 16.80 4.98 -4.27
N PRO A 191 16.08 6.00 -3.75
CA PRO A 191 15.47 5.95 -2.43
C PRO A 191 14.28 5.00 -2.36
N ARG A 192 14.20 4.20 -1.29
CA ARG A 192 13.02 3.35 -1.03
C ARG A 192 11.97 3.99 -0.15
N LEU A 193 12.27 5.09 0.52
CA LEU A 193 11.29 5.88 1.26
C LEU A 193 11.35 7.33 0.80
N LEU A 194 10.27 7.75 0.12
CA LEU A 194 10.03 9.13 -0.25
C LEU A 194 8.90 9.66 0.63
N GLN A 195 9.16 10.81 1.25
CA GLN A 195 8.12 11.59 1.91
C GLN A 195 8.15 13.00 1.34
N MET A 196 6.99 13.52 0.98
CA MET A 196 6.84 14.91 0.58
C MET A 196 5.66 15.51 1.32
N ASN A 197 5.80 16.76 1.74
CA ASN A 197 4.69 17.50 2.31
C ASN A 197 4.70 18.95 1.87
N ARG A 198 3.50 19.50 1.75
CA ARG A 198 3.25 20.89 1.45
C ARG A 198 2.13 21.37 2.34
N SER A 199 2.36 22.51 2.98
CA SER A 199 1.36 23.16 3.81
C SER A 199 1.18 24.56 3.24
N ASP A 200 -0.03 24.89 2.81
CA ASP A 200 -0.43 26.23 2.43
C ASP A 200 -1.52 26.75 3.38
N THR A 201 -2.05 27.94 3.11
CA THR A 201 -3.05 28.58 3.97
C THR A 201 -4.39 27.84 4.01
N SER A 202 -4.67 27.04 2.98
CA SER A 202 -5.95 26.36 2.77
C SER A 202 -5.89 24.87 3.06
N ARG A 203 -4.72 24.24 2.91
CA ARG A 203 -4.56 22.78 2.94
C ARG A 203 -3.18 22.36 3.43
N ASP A 204 -3.14 21.19 4.05
CA ASP A 204 -1.93 20.41 4.30
C ASP A 204 -2.00 19.10 3.52
N ILE A 205 -0.98 18.84 2.72
CA ILE A 205 -0.88 17.64 1.89
C ILE A 205 0.39 16.90 2.29
N SER A 206 0.24 15.60 2.56
CA SER A 206 1.37 14.70 2.78
C SER A 206 1.25 13.48 1.89
N VAL A 207 2.36 13.15 1.23
CA VAL A 207 2.51 11.93 0.43
C VAL A 207 3.68 11.13 0.96
N ARG A 208 3.49 9.83 1.09
CA ARG A 208 4.53 8.86 1.43
C ARG A 208 4.50 7.74 0.40
N LEU A 209 5.67 7.42 -0.15
CA LEU A 209 5.90 6.25 -0.98
C LEU A 209 6.94 5.35 -0.30
N VAL A 210 6.65 4.06 -0.23
CA VAL A 210 7.54 3.02 0.25
C VAL A 210 7.74 2.03 -0.88
N VAL A 211 8.97 1.89 -1.37
CA VAL A 211 9.34 0.93 -2.41
C VAL A 211 9.60 -0.43 -1.76
N ASP A 212 8.97 -1.46 -2.31
CA ASP A 212 9.16 -2.84 -1.85
C ASP A 212 10.57 -3.36 -2.21
N GLU A 213 11.00 -4.43 -1.54
CA GLU A 213 12.27 -5.10 -1.91
C GLU A 213 12.06 -5.88 -3.19
N SER A 214 13.00 -5.73 -4.13
CA SER A 214 13.09 -6.55 -5.35
C SER A 214 13.57 -7.96 -5.05
#